data_AF-A0A520HNI5-F1
#
_entry.id   AF-A0A520HNI5-F1
#
_cell.length_a   1.000
_cell.length_b   1.000
_cell.length_c   1.000
_cell.angle_alpha   90.00
_cell.angle_beta   90.00
_cell.angle_gamma   90.00
#
_symmetry.space_group_name_H-M   'P 1'
#
loop_
_entity.id
_entity.type
_entity.pdbx_description
1 polymer ?
#
loop_
_entity_poly.entity_id
_entity_poly.type
_entity_poly.pdbx_seq_one_letter_code
_entity_poly.pdbx_strand_id
1 'polypeptide(L)'
;MLAKTFGAAVYGVNATIITIEVTAGQGMKFFMVGLPDSAVKESEQRVEASLKYSGYRMPRQKVVVNLAPADIRKEGSAYDLPIALCVLKASEQVNLEKNLEEYVIMGELALDGTLR
;
A
#
# COMPACT_ATOMS: atom_id res chain seq x y z
N MET A 1 -10.77 9.73 -2.04
CA MET A 1 -11.46 8.54 -2.60
C MET A 1 -10.95 7.28 -1.89
N LEU A 2 -11.72 6.17 -1.87
CA LEU A 2 -11.25 4.86 -1.38
C LEU A 2 -10.69 4.04 -2.54
N ALA A 3 -9.50 3.49 -2.39
CA ALA A 3 -8.93 2.47 -3.28
C ALA A 3 -8.68 1.19 -2.49
N LYS A 4 -8.86 0.05 -3.13
CA LYS A 4 -8.74 -1.26 -2.51
C LYS A 4 -8.04 -2.24 -3.44
N THR A 5 -7.20 -3.09 -2.85
CA THR A 5 -6.56 -4.23 -3.51
C THR A 5 -6.39 -5.37 -2.51
N PHE A 6 -5.89 -6.51 -2.97
CA PHE A 6 -5.58 -7.64 -2.12
C PHE A 6 -4.08 -7.93 -2.10
N GLY A 7 -3.60 -8.47 -0.99
CA GLY A 7 -2.27 -9.03 -0.79
C GLY A 7 -2.37 -10.34 -0.03
N ALA A 8 -1.26 -10.84 0.49
CA ALA A 8 -1.23 -12.04 1.31
C ALA A 8 -0.27 -11.89 2.48
N ALA A 9 -0.63 -12.47 3.63
CA ALA A 9 0.25 -12.66 4.77
C ALA A 9 0.49 -14.15 4.95
N VAL A 10 1.73 -14.52 5.28
CA VAL A 10 2.09 -15.90 5.59
C VAL A 10 2.20 -16.06 7.10
N TYR A 11 1.53 -17.07 7.63
CA TYR A 11 1.63 -17.45 9.03
C TYR A 11 1.94 -18.95 9.13
N GLY A 12 3.20 -19.27 9.44
CA GLY A 12 3.71 -20.64 9.37
C GLY A 12 3.64 -21.16 7.95
N VAL A 13 2.78 -22.16 7.71
CA VAL A 13 2.55 -22.79 6.39
C VAL A 13 1.29 -22.28 5.68
N ASN A 14 0.51 -21.41 6.32
CA ASN A 14 -0.75 -20.91 5.78
C ASN A 14 -0.56 -19.52 5.17
N ALA A 15 -1.22 -19.28 4.04
CA ALA A 15 -1.34 -17.96 3.45
C ALA A 15 -2.77 -17.44 3.63
N THR A 16 -2.90 -16.22 4.13
CA THR A 16 -4.19 -15.55 4.33
C THR A 16 -4.24 -14.31 3.47
N ILE A 17 -5.35 -14.11 2.76
CA ILE A 17 -5.57 -12.90 1.97
C ILE A 17 -5.69 -11.69 2.89
N ILE A 18 -4.92 -10.65 2.57
CA ILE A 18 -4.99 -9.34 3.22
C ILE A 18 -5.73 -8.38 2.32
N THR A 19 -6.71 -7.68 2.86
CA THR A 19 -7.35 -6.56 2.17
C THR A 19 -6.57 -5.28 2.50
N ILE A 20 -6.15 -4.57 1.46
CA ILE A 20 -5.36 -3.35 1.56
C ILE A 20 -6.23 -2.22 1.04
N GLU A 21 -6.57 -1.28 1.93
CA GLU A 21 -7.42 -0.15 1.62
C GLU A 21 -6.67 1.15 1.86
N VAL A 22 -6.77 2.08 0.92
CA VAL A 22 -6.17 3.40 1.03
C VAL A 22 -7.21 4.46 0.79
N THR A 23 -7.28 5.43 1.70
CA THR A 23 -8.06 6.66 1.49
C THR A 23 -7.14 7.86 1.44
N ALA A 24 -7.45 8.81 0.55
CA ALA A 24 -6.84 10.13 0.51
C ALA A 24 -7.92 11.21 0.72
N GLY A 25 -7.72 12.12 1.68
CA GLY A 25 -8.68 13.15 2.10
C GLY A 25 -8.04 14.35 2.80
N GLN A 26 -8.83 15.19 3.49
CA GLN A 26 -8.31 16.42 4.10
C GLN A 26 -7.26 16.17 5.21
N GLY A 27 -6.16 16.92 5.16
CA GLY A 27 -5.04 16.86 6.11
C GLY A 27 -3.69 16.61 5.41
N MET A 28 -2.64 16.31 6.17
CA MET A 28 -1.29 16.05 5.64
C MET A 28 -0.56 14.92 6.39
N LYS A 29 -1.30 13.98 6.99
CA LYS A 29 -0.72 12.88 7.78
C LYS A 29 -0.88 11.55 7.07
N PHE A 30 0.14 10.70 7.13
CA PHE A 30 0.05 9.30 6.75
C PHE A 30 -0.26 8.46 8.00
N PHE A 31 -1.16 7.50 7.86
CA PHE A 31 -1.51 6.56 8.91
C PHE A 31 -1.50 5.16 8.35
N MET A 32 -0.96 4.22 9.11
CA MET A 32 -1.01 2.80 8.79
C MET A 32 -1.58 2.02 9.97
N VAL A 33 -2.64 1.26 9.73
CA VAL A 33 -3.37 0.51 10.74
C VAL A 33 -3.58 -0.95 10.33
N GLY A 34 -3.85 -1.80 11.33
CA GLY A 34 -3.99 -3.24 11.13
C GLY A 34 -2.73 -4.04 11.46
N LEU A 35 -2.12 -3.79 12.62
CA LEU A 35 -0.92 -4.52 13.11
C LEU A 35 0.24 -4.67 12.10
N PRO A 36 0.73 -3.57 11.47
CA PRO A 36 1.97 -3.61 10.70
C PRO A 36 3.18 -3.74 11.64
N ASP A 37 4.18 -4.53 11.23
CA ASP A 37 5.50 -4.51 11.83
C ASP A 37 6.29 -3.24 11.45
N SER A 38 7.56 -3.16 11.86
CA SER A 38 8.41 -2.00 11.55
C SER A 38 8.69 -1.87 10.04
N ALA A 39 8.92 -2.98 9.34
CA ALA A 39 9.24 -2.96 7.91
C ALA A 39 8.05 -2.45 7.08
N VAL A 40 6.83 -2.88 7.42
CA VAL A 40 5.59 -2.40 6.79
C VAL A 40 5.35 -0.93 7.13
N LYS A 41 5.65 -0.47 8.36
CA LYS A 41 5.54 0.96 8.71
C LYS A 41 6.48 1.84 7.89
N GLU A 42 7.69 1.36 7.62
CA GLU A 42 8.66 2.05 6.77
C GLU A 42 8.24 2.13 5.29
N SER A 43 7.21 1.38 4.87
CA SER A 43 6.63 1.48 3.53
C SER A 43 6.20 2.89 3.18
N GLU A 44 5.81 3.74 4.16
CA GLU A 44 5.50 5.16 3.89
C GLU A 44 6.64 5.85 3.14
N GLN A 45 7.86 5.74 3.65
CA GLN A 45 9.04 6.42 3.10
C GLN A 45 9.45 5.79 1.76
N ARG A 46 9.39 4.45 1.65
CA ARG A 46 9.75 3.74 0.41
C ARG A 46 8.76 4.03 -0.72
N VAL A 47 7.46 3.99 -0.42
CA VAL A 47 6.39 4.35 -1.36
C VAL A 47 6.53 5.80 -1.79
N GLU A 48 6.73 6.74 -0.86
CA GLU A 48 6.91 8.14 -1.22
C GLU A 48 8.10 8.36 -2.17
N ALA A 49 9.26 7.77 -1.87
CA ALA A 49 10.45 7.90 -2.69
C ALA A 49 10.26 7.26 -4.08
N SER A 50 9.73 6.04 -4.11
CA SER A 50 9.48 5.28 -5.34
C SER A 50 8.48 5.98 -6.26
N LEU A 51 7.38 6.51 -5.70
CA LEU A 51 6.40 7.29 -6.47
C LEU A 51 7.04 8.54 -7.07
N LYS A 52 7.82 9.29 -6.28
CA LYS A 52 8.52 10.49 -6.76
C LYS A 52 9.51 10.16 -7.88
N TYR A 53 10.29 9.09 -7.73
CA TYR A 53 11.22 8.63 -8.75
C TYR A 53 10.50 8.30 -10.06
N SER A 54 9.33 7.65 -9.96
CA SER A 54 8.51 7.24 -11.10
C SER A 54 7.67 8.38 -11.73
N GLY A 55 7.88 9.63 -11.31
CA GLY A 55 7.17 10.81 -11.84
C GLY A 55 5.77 11.05 -11.25
N TYR A 56 5.39 10.29 -10.23
CA TYR A 56 4.17 10.49 -9.45
C TYR A 56 4.46 11.30 -8.18
N ARG A 57 3.43 11.53 -7.36
CA ARG A 57 3.57 12.23 -6.08
C ARG A 57 2.88 11.49 -4.94
N MET A 58 3.40 11.64 -3.73
CA MET A 58 2.60 11.43 -2.54
C MET A 58 1.58 12.59 -2.43
N PRO A 59 0.26 12.33 -2.32
CA PRO A 59 -0.72 13.40 -2.26
C PRO A 59 -0.52 14.24 -0.99
N ARG A 60 -0.69 15.57 -1.10
CA ARG A 60 -0.65 16.50 0.04
C ARG A 60 -1.97 16.47 0.83
N GLN A 61 -2.38 15.26 1.16
CA GLN A 61 -3.65 14.89 1.76
C GLN A 61 -3.38 13.94 2.93
N LYS A 62 -4.36 13.79 3.82
CA LYS A 62 -4.31 12.72 4.82
C LYS A 62 -4.46 11.40 4.07
N VAL A 63 -3.48 10.52 4.21
CA VAL A 63 -3.50 9.16 3.67
C VAL A 63 -3.70 8.19 4.81
N VAL A 64 -4.68 7.30 4.70
CA VAL A 64 -4.88 6.20 5.66
C VAL A 64 -4.80 4.89 4.91
N VAL A 65 -3.84 4.05 5.30
CA VAL A 65 -3.65 2.69 4.84
C VAL A 65 -4.19 1.74 5.91
N ASN A 66 -5.17 0.91 5.55
CA ASN A 66 -5.73 -0.12 6.40
C ASN A 66 -5.36 -1.50 5.86
N LEU A 67 -4.80 -2.36 6.71
CA LEU A 67 -4.43 -3.73 6.39
C LEU A 67 -5.31 -4.70 7.20
N ALA A 68 -6.32 -5.27 6.55
CA ALA A 68 -7.27 -6.19 7.17
C ALA A 68 -7.00 -7.65 6.78
N PRO A 69 -7.25 -8.63 7.66
CA PRO A 69 -7.88 -8.49 8.97
C PRO A 69 -6.87 -8.02 10.05
N ALA A 70 -7.34 -7.26 11.03
CA ALA A 70 -6.48 -6.52 11.97
C ALA A 70 -5.89 -7.39 13.09
N ASP A 71 -6.30 -8.65 13.22
CA ASP A 71 -5.81 -9.66 14.16
C ASP A 71 -4.58 -10.42 13.63
N ILE A 72 -4.35 -10.39 12.32
CA ILE A 72 -3.17 -10.98 11.69
C ILE A 72 -2.06 -9.94 11.62
N ARG A 73 -0.85 -10.33 12.03
CA ARG A 73 0.33 -9.47 11.91
C ARG A 73 0.83 -9.44 10.46
N LYS A 74 1.09 -8.23 9.95
CA LYS A 74 1.64 -8.04 8.60
C LYS A 74 3.12 -7.73 8.74
N GLU A 75 3.94 -8.58 8.15
CA GLU A 75 5.40 -8.54 8.27
C GLU A 75 6.08 -8.40 6.91
N GLY A 76 7.19 -7.68 6.88
CA GLY A 76 8.03 -7.50 5.69
C GLY A 76 7.59 -6.36 4.75
N SER A 77 8.31 -6.21 3.64
CA SER A 77 8.21 -5.09 2.68
C SER A 77 7.28 -5.36 1.49
N ALA A 78 6.72 -6.56 1.37
CA ALA A 78 5.95 -6.96 0.18
C ALA A 78 4.62 -6.20 -0.01
N TYR A 79 4.25 -5.33 0.95
CA TYR A 79 3.09 -4.45 0.86
C TYR A 79 3.40 -3.11 0.19
N ASP A 80 4.65 -2.82 -0.15
CA ASP A 80 5.03 -1.53 -0.74
C ASP A 80 4.29 -1.26 -2.06
N LEU A 81 4.38 -2.19 -3.01
CA LEU A 81 3.72 -2.07 -4.32
C LEU A 81 2.18 -1.93 -4.20
N PRO A 82 1.44 -2.81 -3.50
CA PRO A 82 -0.01 -2.66 -3.41
C PRO A 82 -0.41 -1.34 -2.73
N ILE A 83 0.33 -0.89 -1.70
CA ILE A 83 0.08 0.41 -1.07
C ILE A 83 0.29 1.55 -2.08
N ALA A 84 1.40 1.54 -2.83
CA ALA A 84 1.70 2.57 -3.82
C ALA A 84 0.60 2.68 -4.88
N LEU A 85 0.14 1.56 -5.44
CA LEU A 85 -0.93 1.54 -6.44
C LEU A 85 -2.25 2.07 -5.87
N CYS A 86 -2.61 1.68 -4.64
CA CYS A 86 -3.80 2.20 -3.98
C CYS A 86 -3.68 3.70 -3.65
N VAL A 87 -2.50 4.20 -3.29
CA VAL A 87 -2.26 5.66 -3.13
C VAL A 87 -2.50 6.39 -4.44
N LEU A 88 -1.94 5.91 -5.56
CA LEU A 88 -2.14 6.52 -6.86
C LEU A 88 -3.62 6.53 -7.27
N LYS A 89 -4.33 5.42 -7.07
CA LYS A 89 -5.75 5.32 -7.36
C LYS A 89 -6.59 6.22 -6.45
N ALA A 90 -6.36 6.21 -5.14
CA ALA A 90 -7.12 6.98 -4.15
C ALA A 90 -6.92 8.50 -4.30
N SER A 91 -5.78 8.91 -4.87
CA SER A 91 -5.44 10.29 -5.17
C SER A 91 -5.68 10.69 -6.63
N GLU A 92 -6.35 9.83 -7.41
CA GLU A 92 -6.79 10.09 -8.78
C GLU A 92 -5.62 10.43 -9.75
N GLN A 93 -4.43 9.92 -9.47
CA GLN A 93 -3.25 10.13 -10.32
C GLN A 93 -3.20 9.16 -11.50
N VAL A 94 -3.96 8.07 -11.45
CA VAL A 94 -3.99 7.03 -12.49
C VAL A 94 -5.43 6.62 -12.79
N ASN A 95 -5.69 6.41 -14.08
CA ASN A 95 -6.88 5.75 -14.58
C ASN A 95 -6.48 4.35 -15.02
N LEU A 96 -6.95 3.35 -14.27
CA LEU A 96 -6.67 1.95 -14.54
C LEU A 96 -7.80 1.37 -15.39
N GLU A 97 -7.46 0.60 -16.42
CA GLU A 97 -8.44 -0.11 -17.26
C GLU A 97 -9.18 -1.20 -16.47
N LYS A 98 -8.48 -1.83 -15.52
CA LYS A 98 -9.01 -2.88 -14.65
C LYS A 98 -8.99 -2.45 -13.20
N ASN A 99 -9.89 -3.02 -12.39
CA ASN A 99 -9.95 -2.70 -10.98
C ASN A 99 -8.85 -3.42 -10.22
N LEU A 100 -8.22 -2.73 -9.26
CA LEU A 100 -7.21 -3.35 -8.39
C LEU A 100 -7.79 -4.50 -7.54
N GLU A 101 -9.10 -4.48 -7.27
CA GLU A 101 -9.84 -5.54 -6.57
C GLU A 101 -9.90 -6.86 -7.35
N GLU A 102 -9.50 -6.89 -8.62
CA GLU A 102 -9.43 -8.12 -9.41
C GLU A 102 -8.11 -8.89 -9.17
N TYR A 103 -7.20 -8.36 -8.35
CA TYR A 103 -5.84 -8.85 -8.21
C TYR A 103 -5.42 -9.07 -6.76
N VAL A 104 -4.54 -10.05 -6.59
CA VAL A 104 -3.63 -10.12 -5.43
C VAL A 104 -2.27 -9.58 -5.89
N ILE A 105 -1.81 -8.51 -5.24
CA ILE A 105 -0.60 -7.78 -5.61
C ILE A 105 0.35 -7.77 -4.42
N MET A 106 1.60 -8.16 -4.67
CA MET A 106 2.68 -8.19 -3.69
C MET A 106 3.97 -7.74 -4.39
N GLY A 107 4.82 -7.00 -3.68
CA GLY A 107 6.13 -6.57 -4.18
C GLY A 107 6.78 -5.52 -3.29
N GLU A 108 8.08 -5.64 -3.09
CA GLU A 108 8.89 -4.63 -2.42
C GLU A 108 9.28 -3.54 -3.42
N LEU A 109 9.23 -2.27 -2.98
CA LEU A 109 9.69 -1.14 -3.77
C LEU A 109 11.04 -0.66 -3.26
N ALA A 110 12.01 -0.62 -4.16
CA ALA A 110 13.21 0.17 -3.95
C ALA A 110 12.90 1.67 -4.13
N LEU A 111 13.78 2.51 -3.58
CA LEU A 111 13.64 3.98 -3.65
C LEU A 111 13.75 4.52 -5.10
N ASP A 112 14.32 3.74 -6.02
CA ASP A 112 14.47 4.03 -7.44
C ASP A 112 13.32 3.46 -8.31
N GLY A 113 12.20 3.06 -7.69
CA GLY A 113 11.05 2.54 -8.42
C GLY A 113 11.18 1.10 -8.90
N THR A 114 12.32 0.43 -8.69
CA THR A 114 12.47 -0.98 -9.07
C THR A 114 11.74 -1.90 -8.09
N LEU A 115 11.27 -3.04 -8.61
CA LEU A 115 10.66 -4.11 -7.81
C LEU A 115 11.73 -5.13 -7.37
N ARG A 116 11.61 -5.62 -6.15
CA ARG A 116 12.44 -6.68 -5.58
C ARG A 116 11.62 -7.91 -5.22
#